data_AF-A0A369GV91-F1
#
_entry.id   AF-A0A369GV91-F1
#
_cell.length_a   1.000
_cell.length_b   1.000
_cell.length_c   1.000
_cell.angle_alpha   90.00
_cell.angle_beta   90.00
_cell.angle_gamma   90.00
#
_symmetry.space_group_name_H-M   'P 1'
#
loop_
_entity.id
_entity.type
_entity.pdbx_description
1 polymer ?
#
loop_
_entity_poly.entity_id
_entity_poly.type
_entity_poly.pdbx_seq_one_letter_code
_entity_poly.pdbx_strand_id
1 'polypeptide(L)'
;MQAFRLFARSVARQRLTTMCGRYALALRASQVRQMLQDDAMAVDEAPDDDDDDAGRQSYNFAPGYHGIVYRAVTPDWGAGPRPSSRRDDPNDDNDDDAQPEETWTRYRLQAMKWGLIPFWTKRNPDYGTMLKTINCRDDSLAAPGGMWAAIKGRKRCLVVAQGFYEWLKTGPRDKMPHFVRRRDGKLMCFAGLWDCVRYQGSDEKTYSYTIITTDSNPQLRFLHDRMPVILDPGSEQVRTWLDPARHEWSEALQSLLRPFEGELDVYPVSKEVGKVGNDSPSFIIPVDSKENKSNIANFFRGSPRGEEGGKKRKAGVETKEEEEEEDAELPVKKKKEKKAVEGSESALGAAEAERSVPLASTEKTVGEKEVVKKKKKRDPMRNQGRSPVKVKDSGSKKITSFFGNSA
;
A
#
# COMPACT_ATOMS: atom_id res chain seq x y z
N MET A 1 4.06 28.80 -25.56
CA MET A 1 3.02 28.74 -24.51
C MET A 1 2.06 27.54 -24.61
N GLN A 2 1.73 27.04 -25.80
CA GLN A 2 0.75 25.94 -25.98
C GLN A 2 1.26 24.57 -25.48
N ALA A 3 2.55 24.27 -25.71
CA ALA A 3 3.21 23.06 -25.18
C ALA A 3 3.27 23.03 -23.64
N PHE A 4 3.50 24.18 -23.00
CA PHE A 4 3.52 24.29 -21.54
C PHE A 4 2.12 24.10 -20.93
N ARG A 5 1.07 24.57 -21.62
CA ARG A 5 -0.33 24.34 -21.23
C ARG A 5 -0.76 22.88 -21.43
N LEU A 6 -0.25 22.19 -22.46
CA LEU A 6 -0.49 20.76 -22.67
C LEU A 6 0.25 19.90 -21.63
N PHE A 7 1.50 20.25 -21.29
CA PHE A 7 2.26 19.60 -20.22
C PHE A 7 1.59 19.82 -18.86
N ALA A 8 1.21 21.04 -18.51
CA ALA A 8 0.49 21.35 -17.28
C ALA A 8 -0.88 20.65 -17.20
N ARG A 9 -1.60 20.50 -18.33
CA ARG A 9 -2.86 19.73 -18.40
C ARG A 9 -2.64 18.22 -18.30
N SER A 10 -1.51 17.71 -18.78
CA SER A 10 -1.11 16.29 -18.63
C SER A 10 -0.80 15.96 -17.17
N VAL A 11 -0.01 16.82 -16.49
CA VAL A 11 0.29 16.72 -15.06
C VAL A 11 -0.97 16.90 -14.21
N ALA A 12 -1.87 17.82 -14.57
CA ALA A 12 -3.14 17.99 -13.86
C ALA A 12 -4.14 16.83 -14.08
N ARG A 13 -4.07 16.08 -15.19
CA ARG A 13 -4.88 14.87 -15.43
C ARG A 13 -4.31 13.60 -14.79
N GLN A 14 -3.06 13.61 -14.30
CA GLN A 14 -2.55 12.56 -13.42
C GLN A 14 -3.20 12.61 -12.03
N ARG A 15 -3.62 13.79 -11.57
CA ARG A 15 -4.25 13.99 -10.25
C ARG A 15 -5.61 13.31 -10.03
N LEU A 16 -6.16 12.64 -11.04
CA LEU A 16 -7.50 12.02 -11.01
C LEU A 16 -7.48 10.49 -11.17
N THR A 17 -6.30 9.87 -11.30
CA THR A 17 -6.22 8.40 -11.25
C THR A 17 -6.13 7.92 -9.80
N THR A 18 -7.09 7.10 -9.39
CA THR A 18 -7.08 6.42 -8.09
C THR A 18 -5.87 5.50 -8.01
N MET A 19 -4.91 5.86 -7.17
CA MET A 19 -3.83 4.97 -6.74
C MET A 19 -4.02 4.54 -5.29
N CYS A 20 -3.60 3.33 -4.87
CA CYS A 20 -3.28 2.14 -5.67
C CYS A 20 -4.55 1.31 -5.92
N GLY A 21 -4.76 0.80 -7.15
CA GLY A 21 -6.01 0.11 -7.52
C GLY A 21 -5.91 -1.41 -7.67
N ARG A 22 -4.73 -2.01 -7.47
CA ARG A 22 -4.50 -3.45 -7.59
C ARG A 22 -3.22 -3.87 -6.86
N TYR A 23 -3.24 -4.99 -6.17
CA TYR A 23 -2.03 -5.59 -5.60
C TYR A 23 -1.99 -7.10 -5.80
N ALA A 24 -0.90 -7.76 -5.39
CA ALA A 24 -0.79 -9.21 -5.41
C ALA A 24 -0.56 -9.74 -3.99
N LEU A 25 -1.34 -10.73 -3.60
CA LEU A 25 -1.12 -11.56 -2.41
C LEU A 25 -1.65 -12.96 -2.74
N ALA A 26 -0.81 -13.79 -3.35
CA ALA A 26 -1.16 -15.16 -3.72
C ALA A 26 -0.65 -16.22 -2.71
N LEU A 27 -0.24 -15.76 -1.53
CA LEU A 27 0.27 -16.59 -0.44
C LEU A 27 -0.87 -17.02 0.47
N ARG A 28 -0.77 -18.22 1.03
CA ARG A 28 -1.67 -18.70 2.08
C ARG A 28 -1.46 -17.93 3.39
N ALA A 29 -2.44 -17.96 4.29
CA ALA A 29 -2.36 -17.28 5.57
C ALA A 29 -1.18 -17.79 6.41
N SER A 30 -0.94 -19.11 6.40
CA SER A 30 0.21 -19.75 7.04
C SER A 30 1.57 -19.26 6.50
N GLN A 31 1.68 -19.05 5.19
CA GLN A 31 2.90 -18.53 4.56
C GLN A 31 3.11 -17.06 4.91
N VAL A 32 2.05 -16.26 4.89
CA VAL A 32 2.12 -14.85 5.34
C VAL A 32 2.56 -14.78 6.80
N ARG A 33 1.98 -15.61 7.66
CA ARG A 33 2.35 -15.72 9.08
C ARG A 33 3.84 -16.03 9.24
N GLN A 34 4.34 -17.06 8.56
CA GLN A 34 5.74 -17.45 8.63
C GLN A 34 6.67 -16.31 8.21
N MET A 35 6.40 -15.67 7.06
CA MET A 35 7.23 -14.58 6.56
C MET A 35 7.25 -13.37 7.50
N LEU A 36 6.12 -13.03 8.13
CA LEU A 36 6.06 -11.96 9.12
C LEU A 36 6.86 -12.31 10.39
N GLN A 37 6.78 -13.57 10.84
CA GLN A 37 7.54 -14.04 12.01
C GLN A 37 9.05 -14.06 11.74
N ASP A 38 9.48 -14.45 10.53
CA ASP A 38 10.87 -14.38 10.10
C ASP A 38 11.41 -12.93 10.12
N ASP A 39 10.51 -11.96 9.89
CA ASP A 39 10.77 -10.52 10.00
C ASP A 39 10.52 -9.94 11.41
N ALA A 40 10.51 -10.78 12.44
CA ALA A 40 10.32 -10.40 13.85
C ALA A 40 8.99 -9.67 14.15
N MET A 41 7.93 -10.03 13.43
CA MET A 41 6.55 -9.61 13.70
C MET A 41 5.75 -10.77 14.31
N ALA A 42 5.31 -10.61 15.56
CA ALA A 42 4.49 -11.61 16.25
C ALA A 42 3.13 -11.78 15.56
N VAL A 43 2.63 -13.01 15.45
CA VAL A 43 1.29 -13.33 14.91
C VAL A 43 0.66 -14.35 15.86
N ASP A 44 -0.22 -13.86 16.73
CA ASP A 44 -0.87 -14.64 17.78
C ASP A 44 -2.10 -15.36 17.27
N GLU A 45 -2.82 -14.72 16.35
CA GLU A 45 -4.05 -15.23 15.75
C GLU A 45 -3.97 -15.10 14.24
N ALA A 46 -4.36 -16.15 13.53
CA ALA A 46 -4.46 -16.18 12.08
C ALA A 46 -5.54 -17.18 11.67
N PRO A 47 -6.25 -16.94 10.56
CA PRO A 47 -7.19 -17.93 10.02
C PRO A 47 -6.44 -19.17 9.53
N ASP A 48 -7.08 -20.33 9.57
CA ASP A 48 -6.53 -21.53 8.93
C ASP A 48 -6.63 -21.40 7.40
N ASP A 49 -5.75 -22.09 6.67
CA ASP A 49 -5.62 -21.91 5.22
C ASP A 49 -6.86 -22.33 4.42
N ASP A 50 -7.70 -23.18 5.00
CA ASP A 50 -8.90 -23.76 4.40
C ASP A 50 -10.21 -23.10 4.90
N ASP A 51 -10.13 -22.12 5.81
CA ASP A 51 -11.30 -21.42 6.32
C ASP A 51 -11.88 -20.41 5.31
N ASP A 52 -13.18 -20.18 5.39
CA ASP A 52 -13.87 -19.16 4.58
C ASP A 52 -13.32 -17.74 4.84
N ASP A 53 -12.69 -17.52 5.98
CA ASP A 53 -12.06 -16.26 6.39
C ASP A 53 -10.53 -16.21 6.18
N ALA A 54 -9.94 -17.20 5.48
CA ALA A 54 -8.52 -17.22 5.11
C ALA A 54 -8.09 -16.04 4.20
N GLY A 55 -9.07 -15.34 3.61
CA GLY A 55 -8.84 -14.28 2.66
C GLY A 55 -8.48 -14.78 1.26
N ARG A 56 -8.70 -13.94 0.26
CA ARG A 56 -8.52 -14.30 -1.14
C ARG A 56 -7.04 -14.31 -1.52
N GLN A 57 -6.57 -15.45 -1.98
CA GLN A 57 -5.25 -15.61 -2.58
C GLN A 57 -5.32 -15.23 -4.06
N SER A 58 -4.60 -14.19 -4.48
CA SER A 58 -4.64 -13.73 -5.87
C SER A 58 -3.41 -12.94 -6.28
N TYR A 59 -2.91 -13.23 -7.49
CA TYR A 59 -1.91 -12.38 -8.15
C TYR A 59 -2.54 -11.10 -8.70
N ASN A 60 -3.87 -11.00 -8.73
CA ASN A 60 -4.59 -9.87 -9.30
C ASN A 60 -5.68 -9.35 -8.35
N PHE A 61 -5.27 -8.99 -7.14
CA PHE A 61 -6.16 -8.61 -6.06
C PHE A 61 -6.81 -7.24 -6.33
N ALA A 62 -8.14 -7.21 -6.49
CA ALA A 62 -8.92 -6.01 -6.83
C ALA A 62 -9.81 -5.53 -5.66
N PRO A 63 -10.23 -4.24 -5.68
CA PRO A 63 -11.18 -3.72 -4.71
C PRO A 63 -12.47 -4.54 -4.58
N GLY A 64 -12.95 -4.68 -3.35
CA GLY A 64 -14.13 -5.47 -3.00
C GLY A 64 -13.84 -6.92 -2.61
N TYR A 65 -12.63 -7.42 -2.88
CA TYR A 65 -12.18 -8.72 -2.36
C TYR A 65 -11.78 -8.65 -0.89
N HIS A 66 -11.79 -9.80 -0.22
CA HIS A 66 -11.36 -9.94 1.18
C HIS A 66 -9.89 -10.31 1.22
N GLY A 67 -9.05 -9.46 1.81
CA GLY A 67 -7.61 -9.62 1.87
C GLY A 67 -7.15 -9.69 3.31
N ILE A 68 -6.03 -10.38 3.54
CA ILE A 68 -5.45 -10.49 4.88
C ILE A 68 -4.84 -9.14 5.28
N VAL A 69 -5.23 -8.64 6.44
CA VAL A 69 -4.56 -7.51 7.11
C VAL A 69 -3.95 -7.99 8.43
N TYR A 70 -2.84 -7.36 8.81
CA TYR A 70 -2.19 -7.54 10.10
C TYR A 70 -2.54 -6.36 11.02
N ARG A 71 -3.05 -6.63 12.22
CA ARG A 71 -3.46 -5.58 13.17
C ARG A 71 -3.28 -6.01 14.62
N ALA A 72 -3.20 -5.03 15.53
CA ALA A 72 -3.34 -5.31 16.94
C ALA A 72 -4.74 -5.84 17.27
N VAL A 73 -4.79 -6.81 18.16
CA VAL A 73 -6.02 -7.33 18.75
C VAL A 73 -6.65 -6.22 19.59
N THR A 74 -7.79 -5.73 19.14
CA THR A 74 -8.54 -4.63 19.76
C THR A 74 -10.04 -4.85 19.52
N PRO A 75 -10.92 -4.33 20.40
CA PRO A 75 -12.36 -4.39 20.17
C PRO A 75 -12.78 -3.74 18.85
N ASP A 76 -14.04 -3.95 18.44
CA ASP A 76 -14.55 -3.44 17.17
C ASP A 76 -14.65 -1.92 17.08
N TRP A 77 -14.63 -1.20 18.21
CA TRP A 77 -14.49 0.25 18.24
C TRP A 77 -13.03 0.73 18.12
N GLY A 78 -12.07 -0.18 18.03
CA GLY A 78 -10.64 0.08 17.93
C GLY A 78 -9.97 0.28 19.28
N ALA A 79 -8.73 0.72 19.24
CA ALA A 79 -7.91 0.98 20.41
C ALA A 79 -8.51 2.05 21.35
N GLY A 80 -8.17 1.96 22.64
CA GLY A 80 -8.60 2.90 23.68
C GLY A 80 -10.04 2.69 24.19
N PRO A 81 -10.50 3.58 25.09
CA PRO A 81 -11.81 3.42 25.74
C PRO A 81 -12.96 3.59 24.76
N ARG A 82 -14.07 2.86 24.97
CA ARG A 82 -15.26 2.91 24.10
C ARG A 82 -15.75 4.37 23.92
N PRO A 83 -15.83 4.87 22.67
CA PRO A 83 -16.31 6.22 22.39
C PRO A 83 -17.73 6.44 22.91
N SER A 84 -18.03 7.64 23.41
CA SER A 84 -19.37 7.98 23.91
C SER A 84 -20.46 7.79 22.85
N SER A 85 -20.15 8.07 21.57
CA SER A 85 -21.07 7.88 20.44
C SER A 85 -21.49 6.43 20.19
N ARG A 86 -20.82 5.45 20.81
CA ARG A 86 -21.16 4.02 20.73
C ARG A 86 -21.79 3.46 22.00
N ARG A 87 -21.93 4.25 23.08
CA ARG A 87 -22.49 3.76 24.36
C ARG A 87 -23.99 3.47 24.30
N ASP A 88 -24.70 4.13 23.38
CA ASP A 88 -26.16 4.05 23.26
C ASP A 88 -26.61 3.28 22.00
N ASP A 89 -25.71 2.58 21.30
CA ASP A 89 -26.10 1.77 20.14
C ASP A 89 -26.70 0.43 20.62
N PRO A 90 -28.02 0.20 20.46
CA PRO A 90 -28.66 -1.05 20.87
C PRO A 90 -28.19 -2.25 20.02
N ASN A 91 -27.42 -2.01 18.95
CA ASN A 91 -26.79 -3.03 18.14
C ASN A 91 -25.32 -3.31 18.51
N ASP A 92 -24.80 -2.67 19.53
CA ASP A 92 -23.43 -2.91 20.01
C ASP A 92 -23.58 -3.78 21.27
N ASP A 93 -23.96 -5.05 21.03
CA ASP A 93 -23.98 -6.10 22.05
C ASP A 93 -22.66 -6.01 22.82
N ASN A 94 -22.71 -6.15 24.15
CA ASN A 94 -21.52 -6.11 24.99
C ASN A 94 -20.54 -7.20 24.50
N ASP A 95 -19.64 -6.84 23.60
CA ASP A 95 -18.54 -7.71 23.21
C ASP A 95 -17.75 -7.95 24.50
N ASP A 96 -17.78 -9.21 24.93
CA ASP A 96 -17.12 -9.80 26.10
C ASP A 96 -15.58 -9.80 25.96
N ASP A 97 -15.06 -8.85 25.17
CA ASP A 97 -13.65 -8.55 24.96
C ASP A 97 -13.19 -7.45 25.93
N ALA A 98 -13.67 -7.50 27.18
CA ALA A 98 -12.95 -6.92 28.30
C ALA A 98 -11.66 -7.72 28.46
N GLN A 99 -10.69 -7.43 27.59
CA GLN A 99 -9.41 -8.09 27.57
C GLN A 99 -8.76 -7.90 28.95
N PRO A 100 -8.22 -8.96 29.57
CA PRO A 100 -7.44 -8.83 30.78
C PRO A 100 -6.31 -7.82 30.53
N GLU A 101 -5.81 -7.18 31.59
CA GLU A 101 -4.63 -6.30 31.48
C GLU A 101 -3.39 -7.13 31.10
N GLU A 102 -3.29 -7.49 29.83
CA GLU A 102 -2.12 -8.15 29.27
C GLU A 102 -0.97 -7.15 29.19
N THR A 103 0.22 -7.63 29.51
CA THR A 103 1.44 -6.81 29.60
C THR A 103 2.04 -6.47 28.23
N TRP A 104 1.49 -7.02 27.14
CA TRP A 104 2.04 -6.87 25.79
C TRP A 104 0.92 -6.83 24.73
N THR A 105 1.23 -6.27 23.55
CA THR A 105 0.25 -6.14 22.45
C THR A 105 0.20 -7.40 21.61
N ARG A 106 -0.97 -8.06 21.58
CA ARG A 106 -1.24 -9.17 20.67
C ARG A 106 -1.58 -8.70 19.26
N TYR A 107 -1.23 -9.51 18.27
CA TYR A 107 -1.44 -9.23 16.85
C TYR A 107 -2.17 -10.37 16.14
N ARG A 108 -3.05 -10.02 15.20
CA ARG A 108 -3.80 -10.97 14.39
C ARG A 108 -3.70 -10.70 12.89
N LEU A 109 -3.73 -11.77 12.10
CA LEU A 109 -4.11 -11.76 10.70
C LEU A 109 -5.62 -11.91 10.60
N GLN A 110 -6.27 -11.05 9.82
CA GLN A 110 -7.72 -11.05 9.66
C GLN A 110 -8.09 -10.74 8.21
N ALA A 111 -8.98 -11.53 7.60
CA ALA A 111 -9.53 -11.18 6.30
C ALA A 111 -10.53 -10.03 6.42
N MET A 112 -10.37 -9.02 5.56
CA MET A 112 -11.22 -7.84 5.54
C MET A 112 -11.49 -7.41 4.10
N LYS A 113 -12.65 -6.80 3.84
CA LYS A 113 -13.01 -6.29 2.52
C LYS A 113 -12.19 -5.05 2.14
N TRP A 114 -11.57 -5.04 0.96
CA TRP A 114 -10.88 -3.85 0.47
C TRP A 114 -11.85 -2.80 -0.07
N GLY A 115 -11.87 -1.63 0.57
CA GLY A 115 -12.82 -0.55 0.34
C GLY A 115 -13.58 -0.28 1.63
N LEU A 116 -13.07 0.68 2.42
CA LEU A 116 -13.55 0.90 3.79
C LEU A 116 -15.01 1.33 3.82
N ILE A 117 -15.77 0.72 4.72
CA ILE A 117 -17.18 0.98 4.98
C ILE A 117 -17.29 1.45 6.42
N PRO A 118 -17.55 2.74 6.65
CA PRO A 118 -17.61 3.27 8.01
C PRO A 118 -18.74 2.65 8.83
N PHE A 119 -18.53 2.49 10.14
CA PHE A 119 -19.48 1.82 11.04
C PHE A 119 -20.89 2.43 11.07
N TRP A 120 -21.03 3.72 10.75
CA TRP A 120 -22.34 4.40 10.70
C TRP A 120 -23.12 4.12 9.40
N THR A 121 -22.59 3.27 8.52
CA THR A 121 -23.19 2.94 7.24
C THR A 121 -24.37 1.99 7.44
N LYS A 122 -25.58 2.46 7.14
CA LYS A 122 -26.80 1.68 7.38
C LYS A 122 -27.03 0.53 6.40
N ARG A 123 -26.58 0.68 5.15
CA ARG A 123 -26.80 -0.26 4.04
C ARG A 123 -25.51 -0.49 3.28
N ASN A 124 -25.31 -1.70 2.78
CA ASN A 124 -24.14 -2.04 1.96
C ASN A 124 -24.03 -1.07 0.77
N PRO A 125 -22.92 -0.32 0.64
CA PRO A 125 -22.74 0.63 -0.45
C PRO A 125 -22.62 -0.07 -1.80
N ASP A 126 -23.00 0.62 -2.87
CA ASP A 126 -22.73 0.17 -4.22
C ASP A 126 -21.21 0.17 -4.51
N TYR A 127 -20.81 -0.56 -5.55
CA TYR A 127 -19.40 -0.70 -5.92
C TYR A 127 -18.71 0.65 -6.21
N GLY A 128 -19.40 1.59 -6.86
CA GLY A 128 -18.85 2.91 -7.18
C GLY A 128 -18.60 3.76 -5.94
N THR A 129 -19.47 3.67 -4.92
CA THR A 129 -19.26 4.31 -3.63
C THR A 129 -18.08 3.68 -2.87
N MET A 130 -17.99 2.34 -2.85
CA MET A 130 -16.87 1.62 -2.23
C MET A 130 -15.51 1.96 -2.89
N LEU A 131 -15.47 2.15 -4.21
CA LEU A 131 -14.24 2.56 -4.91
C LEU A 131 -13.70 3.93 -4.47
N LYS A 132 -14.47 4.75 -3.76
CA LYS A 132 -13.99 6.04 -3.23
C LYS A 132 -13.22 5.87 -1.91
N THR A 133 -13.29 4.70 -1.27
CA THR A 133 -12.71 4.43 0.04
C THR A 133 -11.65 3.33 0.01
N ILE A 134 -11.21 2.90 -1.17
CA ILE A 134 -10.11 1.92 -1.32
C ILE A 134 -8.76 2.49 -0.91
N ASN A 135 -8.60 3.82 -1.00
CA ASN A 135 -7.41 4.54 -0.58
C ASN A 135 -7.78 5.76 0.27
N CYS A 136 -6.90 6.10 1.20
CA CYS A 136 -6.92 7.31 2.00
C CYS A 136 -5.64 8.09 1.74
N ARG A 137 -5.71 9.41 1.54
CA ARG A 137 -4.50 10.22 1.39
C ARG A 137 -4.00 10.64 2.77
N ASP A 138 -2.70 10.56 2.98
CA ASP A 138 -2.00 11.06 4.17
C ASP A 138 -2.37 12.51 4.55
N ASP A 139 -2.51 13.40 3.56
CA ASP A 139 -2.95 14.79 3.74
C ASP A 139 -4.35 14.91 4.38
N SER A 140 -5.24 13.98 4.04
CA SER A 140 -6.61 13.92 4.55
C SER A 140 -6.65 13.45 6.00
N LEU A 141 -5.59 12.76 6.47
CA LEU A 141 -5.43 12.36 7.86
C LEU A 141 -4.84 13.48 8.71
N ALA A 142 -4.12 14.44 8.13
CA ALA A 142 -3.64 15.62 8.85
C ALA A 142 -4.78 16.57 9.24
N ALA A 143 -5.83 16.65 8.42
CA ALA A 143 -6.96 17.52 8.67
C ALA A 143 -7.78 17.10 9.92
N PRO A 144 -8.26 18.05 10.73
CA PRO A 144 -9.30 17.78 11.71
C PRO A 144 -10.64 17.53 10.98
N GLY A 145 -11.29 16.40 11.27
CA GLY A 145 -12.59 16.04 10.68
C GLY A 145 -12.51 15.13 9.44
N GLY A 146 -13.60 15.10 8.68
CA GLY A 146 -13.77 14.20 7.54
C GLY A 146 -14.13 12.76 7.93
N MET A 147 -14.29 11.89 6.92
CA MET A 147 -14.70 10.49 7.10
C MET A 147 -13.72 9.70 7.98
N TRP A 148 -12.43 10.04 7.94
CA TRP A 148 -11.39 9.28 8.64
C TRP A 148 -11.23 9.67 10.12
N ALA A 149 -11.84 10.78 10.57
CA ALA A 149 -11.60 11.32 11.91
C ALA A 149 -11.93 10.32 13.05
N ALA A 150 -13.03 9.58 12.90
CA ALA A 150 -13.46 8.60 13.90
C ALA A 150 -12.61 7.32 13.91
N ILE A 151 -11.73 7.12 12.92
CA ILE A 151 -11.05 5.86 12.62
C ILE A 151 -9.54 5.99 12.81
N LYS A 152 -8.94 7.08 12.29
CA LYS A 152 -7.49 7.26 12.14
C LYS A 152 -6.70 7.07 13.43
N GLY A 153 -7.25 7.51 14.56
CA GLY A 153 -6.60 7.40 15.87
C GLY A 153 -6.63 6.00 16.48
N ARG A 154 -7.50 5.09 16.03
CA ARG A 154 -7.85 3.88 16.81
C ARG A 154 -7.88 2.59 16.02
N LYS A 155 -8.15 2.66 14.72
CA LYS A 155 -8.36 1.49 13.87
C LYS A 155 -7.34 1.44 12.74
N ARG A 156 -6.09 1.21 13.14
CA ARG A 156 -4.94 1.12 12.24
C ARG A 156 -4.61 -0.35 11.99
N CYS A 157 -4.20 -0.66 10.76
CA CYS A 157 -3.76 -1.99 10.35
C CYS A 157 -2.60 -1.88 9.35
N LEU A 158 -2.02 -3.01 8.99
CA LEU A 158 -1.12 -3.18 7.86
C LEU A 158 -1.80 -4.07 6.83
N VAL A 159 -1.88 -3.61 5.59
CA VAL A 159 -2.31 -4.43 4.46
C VAL A 159 -1.09 -5.13 3.91
N VAL A 160 -1.12 -6.47 3.91
CA VAL A 160 0.02 -7.28 3.50
C VAL A 160 -0.07 -7.58 2.00
N ALA A 161 1.03 -7.46 1.28
CA ALA A 161 1.09 -7.79 -0.14
C ALA A 161 2.49 -8.28 -0.56
N GLN A 162 2.58 -9.03 -1.64
CA GLN A 162 3.85 -9.33 -2.31
C GLN A 162 4.36 -8.13 -3.13
N GLY A 163 3.46 -7.23 -3.50
CA GLY A 163 3.73 -6.05 -4.30
C GLY A 163 2.43 -5.46 -4.84
N PHE A 164 2.52 -4.32 -5.51
CA PHE A 164 1.36 -3.64 -6.09
C PHE A 164 1.55 -3.31 -7.56
N TYR A 165 0.45 -3.10 -8.27
CA TYR A 165 0.50 -2.71 -9.67
C TYR A 165 0.23 -1.22 -9.82
N GLU A 166 0.89 -0.63 -10.81
CA GLU A 166 0.52 0.69 -11.30
C GLU A 166 0.69 0.80 -12.82
N TRP A 167 -0.08 1.67 -13.45
CA TRP A 167 -0.19 1.74 -14.89
C TRP A 167 0.47 3.00 -15.45
N LEU A 168 1.61 2.82 -16.12
CA LEU A 168 2.26 3.88 -16.87
C LEU A 168 1.39 4.25 -18.09
N LYS A 169 0.97 5.51 -18.19
CA LYS A 169 0.25 6.02 -19.36
C LYS A 169 1.22 6.17 -20.52
N THR A 170 1.13 5.29 -21.53
CA THR A 170 1.98 5.31 -22.72
C THR A 170 1.30 5.97 -23.93
N GLY A 171 0.01 6.28 -23.81
CA GLY A 171 -0.78 6.98 -24.83
C GLY A 171 -2.16 7.41 -24.29
N PRO A 172 -3.04 7.98 -25.14
CA PRO A 172 -4.36 8.45 -24.70
C PRO A 172 -5.26 7.35 -24.10
N ARG A 173 -5.13 6.12 -24.59
CA ARG A 173 -5.87 4.94 -24.10
C ARG A 173 -4.95 3.78 -23.72
N ASP A 174 -3.65 3.90 -24.01
CA ASP A 174 -2.69 2.84 -23.74
C ASP A 174 -2.04 3.02 -22.38
N LYS A 175 -2.01 1.91 -21.65
CA LYS A 175 -1.38 1.81 -20.34
C LYS A 175 -0.50 0.57 -20.30
N MET A 176 0.69 0.71 -19.72
CA MET A 176 1.59 -0.40 -19.46
C MET A 176 1.58 -0.70 -17.95
N PRO A 177 1.05 -1.84 -17.51
CA PRO A 177 1.13 -2.21 -16.10
C PRO A 177 2.58 -2.49 -15.72
N HIS A 178 2.96 -1.98 -14.57
CA HIS A 178 4.20 -2.29 -13.88
C HIS A 178 3.85 -2.94 -12.55
N PHE A 179 4.63 -3.94 -12.16
CA PHE A 179 4.59 -4.48 -10.81
C PHE A 179 5.73 -3.86 -10.01
N VAL A 180 5.39 -3.46 -8.78
CA VAL A 180 6.28 -2.84 -7.82
C VAL A 180 6.38 -3.76 -6.62
N ARG A 181 7.59 -4.20 -6.29
CA ARG A 181 7.86 -5.02 -5.10
C ARG A 181 9.10 -4.54 -4.37
N ARG A 182 9.29 -5.00 -3.13
CA ARG A 182 10.52 -4.71 -2.40
C ARG A 182 11.67 -5.48 -3.04
N ARG A 183 12.83 -4.83 -3.13
CA ARG A 183 14.04 -5.45 -3.69
C ARG A 183 14.65 -6.52 -2.77
N ASP A 184 14.40 -6.40 -1.47
CA ASP A 184 14.87 -7.35 -0.44
C ASP A 184 14.01 -8.62 -0.36
N GLY A 185 12.94 -8.74 -1.15
CA GLY A 185 12.07 -9.91 -1.17
C GLY A 185 11.08 -10.02 -0.01
N LYS A 186 11.08 -9.07 0.93
CA LYS A 186 10.13 -9.03 2.04
C LYS A 186 8.73 -8.67 1.56
N LEU A 187 7.73 -8.99 2.37
CA LEU A 187 6.35 -8.55 2.13
C LEU A 187 6.25 -7.02 2.24
N MET A 188 5.36 -6.45 1.44
CA MET A 188 4.89 -5.09 1.62
C MET A 188 3.96 -5.05 2.83
N CYS A 189 4.21 -4.12 3.75
CA CYS A 189 3.29 -3.76 4.82
C CYS A 189 2.77 -2.34 4.56
N PHE A 190 1.63 -2.22 3.87
CA PHE A 190 1.04 -0.91 3.62
C PHE A 190 0.32 -0.41 4.86
N ALA A 191 0.58 0.82 5.29
CA ALA A 191 -0.21 1.44 6.35
C ALA A 191 -1.67 1.56 5.90
N GLY A 192 -2.59 1.05 6.72
CA GLY A 192 -4.02 1.04 6.43
C GLY A 192 -4.86 1.46 7.62
N LEU A 193 -6.12 1.78 7.33
CA LEU A 193 -7.16 1.89 8.35
C LEU A 193 -8.20 0.81 8.13
N TRP A 194 -8.85 0.38 9.21
CA TRP A 194 -9.95 -0.57 9.14
C TRP A 194 -11.20 -0.02 9.85
N ASP A 195 -12.36 -0.57 9.52
CA ASP A 195 -13.59 -0.35 10.29
C ASP A 195 -14.47 -1.61 10.23
N CYS A 196 -15.38 -1.71 11.19
CA CYS A 196 -16.37 -2.78 11.30
C CYS A 196 -17.75 -2.15 11.30
N VAL A 197 -18.61 -2.61 10.38
CA VAL A 197 -19.99 -2.18 10.25
C VAL A 197 -20.94 -3.35 10.43
N ARG A 198 -22.04 -3.12 11.13
CA ARG A 198 -23.21 -3.99 11.17
C ARG A 198 -24.35 -3.28 10.47
N TYR A 199 -24.84 -3.83 9.36
CA TYR A 199 -25.91 -3.18 8.59
C TYR A 199 -27.24 -3.25 9.31
N GLN A 200 -28.13 -2.29 9.04
CA GLN A 200 -29.45 -2.28 9.65
C GLN A 200 -30.25 -3.52 9.26
N GLY A 201 -30.66 -4.31 10.24
CA GLY A 201 -31.42 -5.54 10.03
C GLY A 201 -30.58 -6.78 9.68
N SER A 202 -29.27 -6.72 9.92
CA SER A 202 -28.35 -7.86 9.82
C SER A 202 -27.55 -7.96 11.12
N ASP A 203 -27.32 -9.19 11.59
CA ASP A 203 -26.43 -9.46 12.73
C ASP A 203 -24.98 -9.71 12.28
N GLU A 204 -24.72 -9.74 10.97
CA GLU A 204 -23.41 -10.01 10.41
C GLU A 204 -22.52 -8.75 10.42
N LYS A 205 -21.32 -8.90 10.97
CA LYS A 205 -20.29 -7.86 10.99
C LYS A 205 -19.49 -7.90 9.68
N THR A 206 -19.38 -6.76 9.00
CA THR A 206 -18.49 -6.59 7.84
C THR A 206 -17.25 -5.79 8.24
N TYR A 207 -16.09 -6.44 8.23
CA TYR A 207 -14.80 -5.77 8.38
C TYR A 207 -14.29 -5.30 7.03
N SER A 208 -13.77 -4.08 6.98
CA SER A 208 -13.28 -3.48 5.75
C SER A 208 -12.08 -2.59 6.01
N TYR A 209 -11.26 -2.36 4.99
CA TYR A 209 -10.03 -1.58 5.11
C TYR A 209 -9.78 -0.66 3.92
N THR A 210 -8.90 0.32 4.15
CA THR A 210 -8.37 1.25 3.14
C THR A 210 -6.85 1.30 3.21
N ILE A 211 -6.19 1.55 2.08
CA ILE A 211 -4.73 1.73 2.02
C ILE A 211 -4.41 3.22 2.12
N ILE A 212 -3.47 3.59 2.98
CA ILE A 212 -2.99 4.97 3.06
C ILE A 212 -1.95 5.18 1.96
N THR A 213 -2.09 6.31 1.26
CA THR A 213 -1.17 6.75 0.22
C THR A 213 -0.46 8.02 0.64
N THR A 214 0.75 8.20 0.13
CA THR A 214 1.58 9.40 0.25
C THR A 214 2.17 9.75 -1.11
N ASP A 215 3.02 10.77 -1.19
CA ASP A 215 3.70 11.16 -2.43
C ASP A 215 4.65 10.07 -2.92
N SER A 216 4.83 9.95 -4.23
CA SER A 216 5.80 8.99 -4.78
C SER A 216 7.24 9.37 -4.45
N ASN A 217 8.05 8.36 -4.12
CA ASN A 217 9.50 8.49 -4.06
C ASN A 217 10.11 8.61 -5.49
N PRO A 218 11.40 8.97 -5.62
CA PRO A 218 12.05 9.12 -6.93
C PRO A 218 11.95 7.90 -7.85
N GLN A 219 11.96 6.69 -7.29
CA GLN A 219 11.86 5.43 -8.05
C GLN A 219 10.50 5.28 -8.73
N LEU A 220 9.41 5.82 -8.17
CA LEU A 220 8.04 5.67 -8.69
C LEU A 220 7.49 6.92 -9.40
N ARG A 221 8.18 8.07 -9.32
CA ARG A 221 7.70 9.33 -9.91
C ARG A 221 7.42 9.27 -11.41
N PHE A 222 8.12 8.41 -12.15
CA PHE A 222 7.85 8.23 -13.59
C PHE A 222 6.53 7.49 -13.85
N LEU A 223 6.09 6.67 -12.88
CA LEU A 223 4.94 5.78 -12.98
C LEU A 223 3.67 6.46 -12.48
N HIS A 224 3.73 7.11 -11.31
CA HIS A 224 2.63 7.89 -10.74
C HIS A 224 3.12 8.91 -9.71
N ASP A 225 2.28 9.89 -9.36
CA ASP A 225 2.57 10.93 -8.36
C ASP A 225 2.35 10.47 -6.89
N ARG A 226 1.80 9.28 -6.68
CA ARG A 226 1.46 8.73 -5.35
C ARG A 226 1.93 7.30 -5.22
N MET A 227 2.14 6.86 -3.99
CA MET A 227 2.41 5.47 -3.65
C MET A 227 1.74 5.08 -2.33
N PRO A 228 1.52 3.78 -2.04
CA PRO A 228 1.17 3.34 -0.69
C PRO A 228 2.25 3.76 0.31
N VAL A 229 1.85 4.09 1.54
CA VAL A 229 2.79 4.20 2.67
C VAL A 229 3.24 2.80 3.02
N ILE A 230 4.53 2.49 2.85
CA ILE A 230 5.11 1.17 3.15
C ILE A 230 5.93 1.30 4.44
N LEU A 231 5.57 0.52 5.46
CA LEU A 231 6.34 0.42 6.70
C LEU A 231 7.23 -0.82 6.66
N ASP A 232 8.43 -0.72 7.23
CA ASP A 232 9.36 -1.84 7.26
C ASP A 232 8.92 -2.90 8.28
N PRO A 233 8.80 -4.19 7.88
CA PRO A 233 8.50 -5.29 8.78
C PRO A 233 9.45 -5.32 9.98
N GLY A 234 8.91 -5.60 11.18
CA GLY A 234 9.68 -5.71 12.42
C GLY A 234 10.24 -4.39 12.98
N SER A 235 9.97 -3.25 12.33
CA SER A 235 10.51 -1.94 12.73
C SER A 235 9.72 -1.26 13.85
N GLU A 236 10.34 -0.27 14.50
CA GLU A 236 9.66 0.64 15.44
C GLU A 236 8.50 1.42 14.80
N GLN A 237 8.54 1.65 13.49
CA GLN A 237 7.45 2.31 12.77
C GLN A 237 6.18 1.45 12.78
N VAL A 238 6.32 0.14 12.57
CA VAL A 238 5.22 -0.82 12.66
C VAL A 238 4.67 -0.90 14.09
N ARG A 239 5.55 -0.99 15.10
CA ARG A 239 5.14 -1.01 16.51
C ARG A 239 4.39 0.25 16.90
N THR A 240 4.92 1.43 16.55
CA THR A 240 4.27 2.73 16.79
C THR A 240 2.93 2.83 16.05
N TRP A 241 2.86 2.35 14.82
CA TRP A 241 1.64 2.37 14.01
C TRP A 241 0.56 1.45 14.58
N LEU A 242 0.90 0.31 15.16
CA LEU A 242 -0.10 -0.64 15.67
C LEU A 242 -0.30 -0.59 17.19
N ASP A 243 0.40 0.31 17.89
CA ASP A 243 0.31 0.47 19.34
C ASP A 243 -1.12 0.88 19.79
N PRO A 244 -1.84 0.02 20.54
CA PRO A 244 -3.18 0.32 21.02
C PRO A 244 -3.20 1.34 22.16
N ALA A 245 -2.07 1.60 22.83
CA ALA A 245 -1.98 2.70 23.79
C ALA A 245 -2.05 4.06 23.08
N ARG A 246 -1.64 4.13 21.79
CA ARG A 246 -1.72 5.32 20.93
C ARG A 246 -3.06 5.38 20.20
N HIS A 247 -4.11 5.68 20.95
CA HIS A 247 -5.50 5.70 20.46
C HIS A 247 -6.01 7.10 20.06
N GLU A 248 -5.11 8.08 19.98
CA GLU A 248 -5.36 9.43 19.46
C GLU A 248 -4.45 9.71 18.25
N TRP A 249 -4.93 10.53 17.32
CA TRP A 249 -4.10 10.97 16.20
C TRP A 249 -3.05 11.97 16.69
N SER A 250 -1.78 11.71 16.42
CA SER A 250 -0.66 12.51 16.88
C SER A 250 0.29 12.84 15.73
N GLU A 251 1.15 13.83 15.95
CA GLU A 251 2.24 14.16 15.02
C GLU A 251 3.16 12.96 14.79
N ALA A 252 3.43 12.16 15.83
CA ALA A 252 4.20 10.93 15.72
C ALA A 252 3.57 9.97 14.69
N LEU A 253 2.26 9.72 14.75
CA LEU A 253 1.57 8.88 13.76
C LEU A 253 1.58 9.49 12.36
N GLN A 254 1.37 10.81 12.25
CA GLN A 254 1.40 11.50 10.97
C GLN A 254 2.80 11.41 10.31
N SER A 255 3.87 11.50 11.09
CA SER A 255 5.26 11.46 10.60
C SER A 255 5.69 10.12 10.00
N LEU A 256 4.95 9.05 10.29
CA LEU A 256 5.14 7.72 9.69
C LEU A 256 4.61 7.67 8.25
N LEU A 257 3.70 8.56 7.87
CA LEU A 257 3.04 8.57 6.57
C LEU A 257 3.89 9.27 5.51
N ARG A 258 5.08 8.72 5.23
CA ARG A 258 6.04 9.29 4.29
C ARG A 258 6.39 8.30 3.16
N PRO A 259 6.93 8.80 2.02
CA PRO A 259 7.34 7.94 0.92
C PRO A 259 8.36 6.89 1.38
N PHE A 260 8.30 5.69 0.82
CA PHE A 260 9.21 4.61 1.18
C PHE A 260 10.66 4.94 0.79
N GLU A 261 11.59 4.79 1.74
CA GLU A 261 13.00 5.15 1.59
C GLU A 261 13.89 3.98 1.12
N GLY A 262 13.37 2.74 1.16
CA GLY A 262 14.10 1.56 0.70
C GLY A 262 14.06 1.35 -0.82
N GLU A 263 14.71 0.28 -1.25
CA GLU A 263 14.85 -0.08 -2.66
C GLU A 263 13.64 -0.89 -3.17
N LEU A 264 13.13 -0.49 -4.34
CA LEU A 264 12.00 -1.13 -5.01
C LEU A 264 12.44 -1.69 -6.36
N ASP A 265 12.02 -2.91 -6.67
CA ASP A 265 12.01 -3.40 -8.04
C ASP A 265 10.74 -2.90 -8.72
N VAL A 266 10.89 -2.23 -9.87
CA VAL A 266 9.79 -1.71 -10.68
C VAL A 266 9.98 -2.17 -12.11
N TYR A 267 9.08 -3.02 -12.61
CA TYR A 267 9.22 -3.60 -13.94
C TYR A 267 7.88 -3.81 -14.65
N PRO A 268 7.86 -3.73 -16.00
CA PRO A 268 6.65 -3.98 -16.78
C PRO A 268 6.22 -5.44 -16.69
N VAL A 269 4.89 -5.65 -16.65
CA VAL A 269 4.25 -6.98 -16.57
C VAL A 269 3.18 -7.14 -17.66
N SER A 270 2.57 -8.33 -17.75
CA SER A 270 1.56 -8.64 -18.77
C SER A 270 0.37 -7.68 -18.70
N LYS A 271 -0.08 -7.18 -19.87
CA LYS A 271 -1.29 -6.34 -19.99
C LYS A 271 -2.57 -7.05 -19.53
N GLU A 272 -2.58 -8.38 -19.52
CA GLU A 272 -3.74 -9.18 -19.13
C GLU A 272 -4.15 -8.98 -17.66
N VAL A 273 -3.25 -8.50 -16.80
CA VAL A 273 -3.58 -8.14 -15.41
C VAL A 273 -4.64 -7.04 -15.32
N GLY A 274 -4.77 -6.20 -16.36
CA GLY A 274 -5.75 -5.12 -16.41
C GLY A 274 -7.21 -5.62 -16.32
N LYS A 275 -7.49 -6.83 -16.83
CA LYS A 275 -8.82 -7.45 -16.77
C LYS A 275 -9.04 -8.04 -15.38
N VAL A 276 -10.01 -7.47 -14.65
CA VAL A 276 -10.41 -7.98 -13.32
C VAL A 276 -10.97 -9.39 -13.46
N GLY A 277 -10.64 -10.28 -12.54
CA GLY A 277 -11.05 -11.68 -12.55
C GLY A 277 -10.01 -12.63 -13.17
N ASN A 278 -9.14 -12.13 -14.05
CA ASN A 278 -7.98 -12.92 -14.47
C ASN A 278 -7.00 -13.06 -13.31
N ASP A 279 -6.44 -14.26 -13.13
CA ASP A 279 -5.46 -14.52 -12.08
C ASP A 279 -4.39 -15.49 -12.58
N SER A 280 -3.11 -15.10 -12.48
CA SER A 280 -2.01 -15.89 -13.00
C SER A 280 -0.70 -15.55 -12.30
N PRO A 281 0.12 -16.55 -11.92
CA PRO A 281 1.48 -16.32 -11.44
C PRO A 281 2.35 -15.50 -12.39
N SER A 282 2.05 -15.53 -13.71
CA SER A 282 2.77 -14.73 -14.71
C SER A 282 2.60 -13.22 -14.54
N PHE A 283 1.61 -12.75 -13.78
CA PHE A 283 1.33 -11.32 -13.63
C PHE A 283 2.36 -10.59 -12.78
N ILE A 284 3.13 -11.30 -11.95
CA ILE A 284 4.21 -10.70 -11.15
C ILE A 284 5.60 -10.94 -11.77
N ILE A 285 5.67 -11.61 -12.92
CA ILE A 285 6.91 -11.93 -13.63
C ILE A 285 7.21 -10.82 -14.67
N PRO A 286 8.44 -10.28 -14.73
CA PRO A 286 8.80 -9.27 -15.72
C PRO A 286 8.58 -9.75 -17.16
N VAL A 287 8.05 -8.89 -18.03
CA VAL A 287 7.74 -9.27 -19.43
C VAL A 287 8.96 -9.73 -20.23
N ASP A 288 10.13 -9.19 -19.93
CA ASP A 288 11.41 -9.44 -20.58
C ASP A 288 12.20 -10.60 -19.97
N SER A 289 11.74 -11.15 -18.84
CA SER A 289 12.40 -12.26 -18.17
C SER A 289 12.34 -13.56 -19.00
N LYS A 290 13.31 -14.45 -18.75
CA LYS A 290 13.33 -15.81 -19.33
C LYS A 290 12.19 -16.69 -18.79
N GLU A 291 11.72 -16.39 -17.58
CA GLU A 291 10.62 -17.08 -16.90
C GLU A 291 9.26 -16.79 -17.56
N ASN A 292 9.15 -15.67 -18.29
CA ASN A 292 7.98 -15.38 -19.08
C ASN A 292 7.92 -16.27 -20.35
N LYS A 293 7.12 -17.34 -20.28
CA LYS A 293 6.89 -18.27 -21.40
C LYS A 293 6.20 -17.63 -22.62
N SER A 294 5.64 -16.42 -22.47
CA SER A 294 5.04 -15.64 -23.57
C SER A 294 6.01 -14.63 -24.22
N ASN A 295 7.28 -14.58 -23.77
CA ASN A 295 8.28 -13.68 -24.32
C ASN A 295 8.59 -14.05 -25.79
N ILE A 296 8.38 -13.11 -26.70
CA ILE A 296 8.65 -13.30 -28.14
C ILE A 296 10.13 -13.64 -28.38
N ALA A 297 11.04 -13.15 -27.54
CA ALA A 297 12.47 -13.47 -27.60
C ALA A 297 12.77 -14.94 -27.26
N ASN A 298 11.91 -15.61 -26.48
CA ASN A 298 12.00 -17.06 -26.27
C ASN A 298 11.46 -17.83 -27.49
N PHE A 299 10.49 -17.28 -28.21
CA PHE A 299 10.00 -17.82 -29.48
C PHE A 299 11.06 -17.78 -30.58
N PHE A 300 11.85 -16.70 -30.68
CA PHE A 300 12.93 -16.56 -31.67
C PHE A 300 14.23 -17.31 -31.31
N ARG A 301 14.39 -17.82 -30.09
CA ARG A 301 15.51 -18.72 -29.72
C ARG A 301 15.22 -20.19 -30.02
N GLY A 302 13.96 -20.56 -30.26
CA GLY A 302 13.52 -21.94 -30.44
C GLY A 302 13.54 -22.47 -31.89
N SER A 303 13.84 -21.63 -32.88
CA SER A 303 14.02 -22.10 -34.26
C SER A 303 15.43 -22.68 -34.43
N PRO A 304 15.60 -23.96 -34.82
CA PRO A 304 16.91 -24.45 -35.22
C PRO A 304 17.39 -23.60 -36.40
N ARG A 305 18.60 -23.03 -36.29
CA ARG A 305 19.32 -22.56 -37.48
C ARG A 305 19.44 -23.77 -38.39
N GLY A 306 18.78 -23.70 -39.55
CA GLY A 306 18.93 -24.71 -40.59
C GLY A 306 20.42 -24.92 -40.89
N GLU A 307 20.84 -26.17 -40.85
CA GLU A 307 22.14 -26.59 -41.33
C GLU A 307 22.25 -26.26 -42.82
N GLU A 308 23.04 -25.24 -43.17
CA GLU A 308 23.57 -25.07 -44.53
C GLU A 308 24.67 -26.12 -44.77
N GLY A 309 24.23 -27.34 -45.13
CA GLY A 309 25.09 -28.39 -45.67
C GLY A 309 25.24 -28.23 -47.18
N GLY A 310 26.20 -27.41 -47.61
CA GLY A 310 26.55 -27.24 -49.03
C GLY A 310 27.05 -28.54 -49.69
N LYS A 311 26.39 -28.96 -50.76
CA LYS A 311 26.84 -30.06 -51.64
C LYS A 311 27.21 -29.52 -53.02
N LYS A 312 28.52 -29.52 -53.31
CA LYS A 312 29.14 -29.28 -54.63
C LYS A 312 28.50 -30.14 -55.72
N ARG A 313 28.19 -29.54 -56.88
CA ARG A 313 28.34 -30.16 -58.21
C ARG A 313 28.77 -29.11 -59.24
N LYS A 314 29.83 -29.45 -59.99
CA LYS A 314 30.42 -28.73 -61.13
C LYS A 314 29.71 -29.13 -62.44
N ALA A 315 29.54 -28.16 -63.35
CA ALA A 315 29.64 -28.20 -64.81
C ALA A 315 29.02 -26.87 -65.33
N GLY A 316 29.55 -26.07 -66.26
CA GLY A 316 30.76 -26.02 -67.07
C GLY A 316 30.51 -24.94 -68.16
N VAL A 317 31.55 -24.14 -68.50
CA VAL A 317 31.81 -23.47 -69.81
C VAL A 317 30.79 -22.34 -70.20
N GLU A 318 31.10 -21.11 -70.67
CA GLU A 318 32.14 -20.56 -71.55
C GLU A 318 32.25 -19.00 -71.39
N THR A 319 33.47 -18.49 -71.56
CA THR A 319 33.99 -17.18 -72.04
C THR A 319 33.20 -15.85 -71.95
N LYS A 320 33.85 -14.84 -71.37
CA LYS A 320 34.39 -13.68 -72.12
C LYS A 320 35.39 -12.87 -71.29
N GLU A 321 36.49 -12.53 -71.94
CA GLU A 321 37.59 -11.68 -71.49
C GLU A 321 37.13 -10.22 -71.36
N GLU A 322 37.71 -9.49 -70.41
CA GLU A 322 38.29 -8.16 -70.63
C GLU A 322 39.18 -7.79 -69.42
N GLU A 323 40.35 -7.27 -69.76
CA GLU A 323 41.48 -6.91 -68.90
C GLU A 323 41.21 -5.62 -68.12
N GLU A 324 41.80 -5.47 -66.92
CA GLU A 324 42.68 -4.35 -66.62
C GLU A 324 43.34 -4.56 -65.23
N GLU A 325 44.66 -4.41 -65.24
CA GLU A 325 45.58 -4.44 -64.11
C GLU A 325 45.43 -3.16 -63.25
N GLU A 326 45.65 -3.26 -61.94
CA GLU A 326 46.71 -2.47 -61.29
C GLU A 326 46.96 -2.93 -59.83
N ASP A 327 48.26 -3.12 -59.57
CA ASP A 327 48.99 -3.28 -58.31
C ASP A 327 48.64 -2.17 -57.27
N ALA A 328 48.94 -2.19 -55.96
CA ALA A 328 49.86 -2.96 -55.14
C ALA A 328 49.58 -2.69 -53.64
N GLU A 329 49.93 -3.70 -52.82
CA GLU A 329 50.67 -3.60 -51.55
C GLU A 329 50.11 -2.85 -50.30
N LEU A 330 49.70 -3.69 -49.34
CA LEU A 330 49.96 -3.56 -47.89
C LEU A 330 51.50 -3.63 -47.63
N PRO A 331 52.09 -3.11 -46.51
CA PRO A 331 51.96 -3.80 -45.21
C PRO A 331 52.20 -3.02 -43.88
N VAL A 332 51.47 -3.52 -42.87
CA VAL A 332 51.83 -3.81 -41.46
C VAL A 332 53.27 -3.50 -40.96
N LYS A 333 53.38 -2.96 -39.73
CA LYS A 333 54.36 -3.28 -38.65
C LYS A 333 53.83 -2.70 -37.30
N LYS A 334 53.49 -3.47 -36.24
CA LYS A 334 54.33 -4.11 -35.17
C LYS A 334 55.41 -3.13 -34.61
N LYS A 335 55.62 -2.91 -33.29
CA LYS A 335 55.73 -3.85 -32.16
C LYS A 335 56.03 -3.10 -30.82
N LYS A 336 55.79 -3.79 -29.69
CA LYS A 336 56.51 -3.81 -28.36
C LYS A 336 56.33 -2.63 -27.38
N GLU A 337 55.85 -2.81 -26.13
CA GLU A 337 56.28 -3.61 -24.94
C GLU A 337 57.17 -2.84 -23.92
N LYS A 338 56.77 -2.99 -22.63
CA LYS A 338 57.49 -2.92 -21.32
C LYS A 338 56.90 -1.84 -20.39
N LYS A 339 56.32 -2.10 -19.20
CA LYS A 339 56.58 -2.94 -17.99
C LYS A 339 57.52 -2.28 -16.96
N ALA A 340 56.95 -1.89 -15.82
CA ALA A 340 57.47 -1.78 -14.43
C ALA A 340 56.24 -1.35 -13.56
N VAL A 341 55.73 -1.99 -12.50
CA VAL A 341 56.23 -2.72 -11.31
C VAL A 341 57.01 -1.85 -10.31
N GLU A 342 56.34 -1.59 -9.19
CA GLU A 342 56.75 -1.47 -7.77
C GLU A 342 55.77 -0.46 -7.10
N GLY A 343 55.10 -0.72 -5.97
CA GLY A 343 55.36 -1.62 -4.87
C GLY A 343 55.56 -0.78 -3.59
N SER A 344 54.58 -0.75 -2.68
CA SER A 344 54.80 -0.79 -1.23
C SER A 344 53.47 -0.71 -0.47
N GLU A 345 53.17 -1.80 0.23
CA GLU A 345 52.27 -1.86 1.36
C GLU A 345 52.97 -1.34 2.64
N SER A 346 52.16 -1.28 3.70
CA SER A 346 52.47 -1.38 5.14
C SER A 346 52.31 -0.07 5.91
N ALA A 347 51.86 -0.05 7.17
CA ALA A 347 51.15 -0.99 8.03
C ALA A 347 50.99 -0.26 9.39
N LEU A 348 49.93 -0.60 10.13
CA LEU A 348 49.87 -0.70 11.61
C LEU A 348 50.03 0.56 12.51
N GLY A 349 49.25 0.53 13.61
CA GLY A 349 49.55 1.19 14.90
C GLY A 349 48.44 2.11 15.39
N ALA A 350 47.51 1.63 16.24
CA ALA A 350 47.54 1.78 17.72
C ALA A 350 46.99 3.15 18.18
N ALA A 351 45.80 3.23 18.78
CA ALA A 351 45.44 2.96 20.19
C ALA A 351 45.63 4.18 21.11
N GLU A 352 44.68 4.32 22.07
CA GLU A 352 44.68 5.18 23.27
C GLU A 352 44.38 6.69 23.06
N ALA A 353 43.72 7.42 23.96
CA ALA A 353 42.95 7.13 25.17
C ALA A 353 42.22 8.43 25.57
N GLU A 354 41.11 8.26 26.30
CA GLU A 354 40.65 9.08 27.43
C GLU A 354 40.98 10.58 27.49
N ARG A 355 39.94 11.41 27.54
CA ARG A 355 39.84 12.47 28.57
C ARG A 355 38.39 12.86 28.83
N SER A 356 37.87 12.24 29.88
CA SER A 356 36.84 12.77 30.78
C SER A 356 37.41 13.93 31.62
N VAL A 357 36.61 14.98 31.88
CA VAL A 357 36.44 15.66 33.19
C VAL A 357 35.36 16.77 33.10
N PRO A 358 34.74 17.17 34.24
CA PRO A 358 33.32 17.55 34.36
C PRO A 358 33.11 18.99 34.88
N LEU A 359 31.85 19.43 35.02
CA LEU A 359 31.34 20.32 36.09
C LEU A 359 29.83 20.55 35.86
N ALA A 360 28.95 20.00 36.70
CA ALA A 360 28.43 20.57 37.95
C ALA A 360 27.22 21.52 37.76
N SER A 361 26.06 20.96 38.08
CA SER A 361 25.00 21.49 38.96
C SER A 361 24.97 23.00 39.26
N THR A 362 23.81 23.61 39.00
CA THR A 362 23.14 24.47 39.99
C THR A 362 21.63 24.33 39.87
N GLU A 363 21.05 23.62 40.82
CA GLU A 363 19.68 23.88 41.28
C GLU A 363 19.65 25.25 41.97
N LYS A 364 18.64 26.06 41.66
CA LYS A 364 18.19 27.14 42.54
C LYS A 364 16.67 27.13 42.62
N THR A 365 16.20 26.62 43.74
CA THR A 365 14.91 26.89 44.37
C THR A 365 14.84 28.34 44.85
N VAL A 366 13.80 29.06 44.45
CA VAL A 366 13.10 30.16 45.16
C VAL A 366 11.67 30.11 44.59
N GLY A 367 10.61 29.85 45.35
CA GLY A 367 10.16 30.58 46.53
C GLY A 367 8.96 31.45 46.13
N GLU A 368 7.79 30.98 46.55
CA GLU A 368 6.41 31.50 46.44
C GLU A 368 6.17 32.99 46.12
N LYS A 369 5.06 33.23 45.38
CA LYS A 369 4.00 34.13 45.87
C LYS A 369 2.64 33.82 45.23
N GLU A 370 1.71 33.41 46.09
CA GLU A 370 0.26 33.37 45.86
C GLU A 370 -0.28 34.71 45.37
N VAL A 371 -1.21 34.68 44.42
CA VAL A 371 -2.27 35.68 44.32
C VAL A 371 -3.61 34.96 44.11
N VAL A 372 -4.33 34.83 45.22
CA VAL A 372 -5.73 34.42 45.28
C VAL A 372 -6.63 35.52 44.71
N LYS A 373 -7.43 35.21 43.69
CA LYS A 373 -8.67 35.96 43.38
C LYS A 373 -9.85 35.00 43.17
N LYS A 374 -10.59 34.78 44.25
CA LYS A 374 -12.00 34.32 44.24
C LYS A 374 -12.86 35.31 43.45
N LYS A 375 -13.73 34.81 42.55
CA LYS A 375 -15.12 35.29 42.46
C LYS A 375 -16.05 34.34 41.68
N LYS A 376 -16.96 33.75 42.48
CA LYS A 376 -18.39 33.53 42.29
C LYS A 376 -18.89 32.74 41.06
N LYS A 377 -19.30 31.50 41.37
CA LYS A 377 -20.39 30.73 40.76
C LYS A 377 -21.64 31.59 40.53
N ARG A 378 -22.28 31.39 39.38
CA ARG A 378 -23.72 31.62 39.15
C ARG A 378 -24.27 30.47 38.33
N ASP A 379 -25.16 29.69 38.95
CA ASP A 379 -26.15 28.84 38.30
C ASP A 379 -27.18 29.69 37.54
N PRO A 380 -27.87 29.08 36.56
CA PRO A 380 -29.32 29.25 36.53
C PRO A 380 -30.09 27.93 36.42
N MET A 381 -31.15 27.88 37.22
CA MET A 381 -32.14 26.84 37.40
C MET A 381 -32.82 26.36 36.11
N ARG A 382 -33.00 25.03 36.04
CA ARG A 382 -34.28 24.30 36.00
C ARG A 382 -35.52 25.15 35.69
N ASN A 383 -36.11 24.95 34.50
CA ASN A 383 -37.51 25.31 34.28
C ASN A 383 -38.32 24.05 33.90
N GLN A 384 -39.33 23.76 34.71
CA GLN A 384 -40.35 22.75 34.46
C GLN A 384 -41.43 23.39 33.59
N GLY A 385 -41.85 22.73 32.51
CA GLY A 385 -42.94 23.18 31.65
C GLY A 385 -43.62 22.01 30.98
N ARG A 386 -44.82 21.68 31.48
CA ARG A 386 -45.72 20.61 31.04
C ARG A 386 -46.08 20.67 29.54
N SER A 387 -46.24 19.50 28.95
CA SER A 387 -46.92 19.23 27.68
C SER A 387 -48.40 19.67 27.68
N PRO A 388 -49.00 19.80 26.49
CA PRO A 388 -50.34 19.27 26.28
C PRO A 388 -50.42 18.25 25.14
N VAL A 389 -51.29 17.27 25.36
CA VAL A 389 -51.71 16.19 24.46
C VAL A 389 -52.89 16.65 23.60
N LYS A 390 -52.96 16.22 22.32
CA LYS A 390 -54.17 15.78 21.57
C LYS A 390 -53.74 15.31 20.16
N VAL A 391 -53.68 14.00 19.89
CA VAL A 391 -54.70 13.08 19.33
C VAL A 391 -55.08 13.33 17.85
N LYS A 392 -54.60 12.37 17.01
CA LYS A 392 -55.07 11.77 15.74
C LYS A 392 -56.00 12.53 14.79
N ASP A 393 -55.65 12.51 13.50
CA ASP A 393 -56.47 11.84 12.48
C ASP A 393 -55.66 11.33 11.27
N SER A 394 -56.24 10.29 10.68
CA SER A 394 -55.91 9.42 9.56
C SER A 394 -55.83 10.09 8.18
N GLY A 395 -55.10 9.49 7.24
CA GLY A 395 -55.07 9.95 5.86
C GLY A 395 -54.14 9.18 4.93
N SER A 396 -54.62 8.06 4.42
CA SER A 396 -54.09 7.28 3.30
C SER A 396 -53.68 8.12 2.08
N LYS A 397 -52.58 7.74 1.40
CA LYS A 397 -52.57 7.47 -0.05
C LYS A 397 -51.25 6.86 -0.55
N LYS A 398 -51.41 5.71 -1.19
CA LYS A 398 -50.46 5.05 -2.12
C LYS A 398 -50.36 5.85 -3.44
N ILE A 399 -49.24 5.70 -4.17
CA ILE A 399 -49.06 5.67 -5.65
C ILE A 399 -47.54 5.54 -5.89
N THR A 400 -46.98 4.38 -6.27
CA THR A 400 -46.87 3.72 -7.59
C THR A 400 -46.01 4.45 -8.64
N SER A 401 -44.78 3.96 -8.79
CA SER A 401 -44.11 3.46 -10.02
C SER A 401 -44.10 4.24 -11.36
N PHE A 402 -42.88 4.34 -11.90
CA PHE A 402 -42.40 3.88 -13.23
C PHE A 402 -42.60 4.74 -14.51
N PHE A 403 -41.46 4.88 -15.26
CA PHE A 403 -41.18 5.23 -16.68
C PHE A 403 -41.95 6.43 -17.30
N GLY A 404 -41.37 7.33 -18.09
CA GLY A 404 -40.30 7.22 -19.08
C GLY A 404 -40.85 7.65 -20.45
N ASN A 405 -40.12 8.55 -21.12
CA ASN A 405 -40.08 8.85 -22.57
C ASN A 405 -40.74 10.13 -23.14
N SER A 406 -39.94 10.73 -24.04
CA SER A 406 -40.25 11.61 -25.18
C SER A 406 -40.57 13.09 -24.96
N ALA A 407 -39.60 13.96 -25.25
CA ALA A 407 -39.56 14.77 -26.48
C ALA A 407 -38.16 15.38 -26.67
#